data_AF-A0AAI8YPR1-F1
#
_entry.id   AF-A0AAI8YPR1-F1
#
_cell.length_a   1.000
_cell.length_b   1.000
_cell.length_c   1.000
_cell.angle_alpha   90.00
_cell.angle_beta   90.00
_cell.angle_gamma   90.00
#
_symmetry.space_group_name_H-M   'P 1'
#
loop_
_entity.id
_entity.type
_entity.pdbx_description
1 polymer ?
#
loop_
_entity_poly.entity_id
_entity_poly.type
_entity_poly.pdbx_seq_one_letter_code
_entity_poly.pdbx_strand_id
1 'polypeptide(L)'
;MLTTTLASSAAILGLAAGYAIPNTDGFPSPNAEQPLTIETQADGLLSNLPPPPTLSAAGITNFQLIAYNEHYEVAFFTSLIDNITNHVDNYEYVSVNRDEAEIVEILKTVKAQEELHALTATNTLKHFNASLVPEPCTYKFPTTSLEEAIDLASTFTDLVLGTLQDASQSFAKNGDDGPVRAIASVIGQEGEQNGFYRFILSRKPSQKPFLTTSTAAFAFSALQQFIVSCPFDIADIPIPVFPALDVLTPAGPKDMNLTFSADLSASGQYSQGSDLSGLFVTYLVGQQLPISEPITNATWYGGILTFDALFPFTDNVMEGLSIAALTNASNFANADAMPANTLAAPGLIQVQDMSAL
;
A
#
# COMPACT_ATOMS: atom_id res chain seq x y z
N MET A 1 41.81 -20.14 6.30
CA MET A 1 41.65 -18.85 5.57
C MET A 1 40.92 -19.16 4.28
N LEU A 2 39.59 -19.17 4.31
CA LEU A 2 38.76 -19.22 3.11
C LEU A 2 38.14 -17.83 2.95
N THR A 3 38.55 -17.14 1.90
CA THR A 3 37.99 -15.85 1.47
C THR A 3 36.73 -16.11 0.67
N THR A 4 35.57 -15.87 1.28
CA THR A 4 34.29 -15.77 0.57
C THR A 4 34.20 -14.39 -0.08
N THR A 5 34.28 -14.37 -1.41
CA THR A 5 33.99 -13.19 -2.22
C THR A 5 32.50 -12.88 -2.18
N LEU A 6 32.14 -11.75 -1.57
CA LEU A 6 30.82 -11.14 -1.68
C LEU A 6 30.60 -10.72 -3.13
N ALA A 7 29.61 -11.33 -3.78
CA ALA A 7 29.11 -10.85 -5.06
C ALA A 7 28.19 -9.65 -4.79
N SER A 8 28.63 -8.45 -5.16
CA SER A 8 27.76 -7.29 -5.27
C SER A 8 26.78 -7.52 -6.41
N SER A 9 25.51 -7.76 -6.10
CA SER A 9 24.42 -7.70 -7.06
C SER A 9 24.21 -6.25 -7.48
N ALA A 10 24.88 -5.82 -8.54
CA ALA A 10 24.50 -4.62 -9.26
C ALA A 10 23.16 -4.90 -9.95
N ALA A 11 22.11 -4.23 -9.51
CA ALA A 11 20.80 -4.28 -10.13
C ALA A 11 20.90 -3.82 -11.59
N ILE A 12 20.75 -4.76 -12.52
CA ILE A 12 20.45 -4.45 -13.91
C ILE A 12 18.96 -4.11 -13.93
N LEU A 13 18.62 -2.85 -13.70
CA LEU A 13 17.32 -2.29 -14.03
C LEU A 13 17.19 -2.29 -15.56
N GLY A 14 16.77 -3.43 -16.12
CA GLY A 14 16.10 -3.42 -17.42
C GLY A 14 14.91 -2.47 -17.30
N LEU A 15 14.78 -1.55 -18.26
CA LEU A 15 13.59 -0.71 -18.39
C LEU A 15 12.40 -1.63 -18.69
N ALA A 16 11.77 -2.17 -17.64
CA ALA A 16 10.45 -2.73 -17.76
C ALA A 16 9.54 -1.62 -18.28
N ALA A 17 8.94 -1.83 -19.46
CA ALA A 17 7.97 -0.90 -20.01
C ALA A 17 6.82 -0.73 -18.99
N GLY A 18 6.33 0.50 -18.83
CA GLY A 18 5.23 0.77 -17.91
C GLY A 18 3.97 -0.01 -18.30
N TYR A 19 3.23 -0.51 -17.30
CA TYR A 19 1.97 -1.22 -17.47
C TYR A 19 0.80 -0.24 -17.39
N ALA A 20 -0.14 -0.34 -18.34
CA ALA A 20 -1.36 0.44 -18.35
C ALA A 20 -2.55 -0.53 -18.34
N ILE A 21 -3.63 -0.14 -17.66
CA ILE A 21 -4.84 -0.98 -17.56
C ILE A 21 -5.41 -1.19 -18.97
N PRO A 22 -5.53 -2.44 -19.45
CA PRO A 22 -6.22 -2.73 -20.70
C PRO A 22 -7.71 -2.36 -20.59
N ASN A 23 -8.24 -1.63 -21.57
CA ASN A 23 -9.68 -1.36 -21.65
C ASN A 23 -10.41 -2.51 -22.36
N THR A 24 -10.50 -3.67 -21.70
CA THR A 24 -11.08 -4.90 -22.28
C THR A 24 -12.56 -5.08 -21.93
N ASP A 25 -13.01 -4.60 -20.78
CA ASP A 25 -14.38 -4.71 -20.27
C ASP A 25 -15.10 -3.36 -20.17
N GLY A 26 -14.44 -2.25 -20.53
CA GLY A 26 -14.98 -0.89 -20.44
C GLY A 26 -14.40 -0.08 -19.28
N PHE A 27 -13.68 -0.69 -18.34
CA PHE A 27 -12.98 0.05 -17.30
C PHE A 27 -11.93 1.03 -17.90
N PRO A 28 -11.75 2.25 -17.35
CA PRO A 28 -12.34 2.83 -16.13
C PRO A 28 -13.70 3.53 -16.34
N SER A 29 -14.28 3.49 -17.54
CA SER A 29 -15.51 4.21 -17.89
C SER A 29 -16.48 3.31 -18.67
N PRO A 30 -17.07 2.30 -18.00
CA PRO A 30 -17.95 1.35 -18.66
C PRO A 30 -19.21 2.03 -19.17
N ASN A 31 -19.75 1.55 -20.29
CA ASN A 31 -21.01 2.00 -20.88
C ASN A 31 -22.22 1.48 -20.08
N ALA A 32 -23.46 1.62 -20.58
CA ALA A 32 -24.65 1.23 -19.80
C ALA A 32 -24.81 -0.30 -19.55
N GLU A 33 -24.19 -1.15 -20.38
CA GLU A 33 -24.33 -2.62 -20.30
C GLU A 33 -23.10 -3.29 -19.66
N GLN A 34 -21.93 -2.66 -19.75
CA GLN A 34 -20.65 -3.17 -19.23
C GLN A 34 -20.57 -3.34 -17.70
N PRO A 35 -21.24 -2.53 -16.85
CA PRO A 35 -21.20 -2.72 -15.41
C PRO A 35 -21.68 -4.11 -15.00
N LEU A 36 -22.72 -4.64 -15.65
CA LEU A 36 -23.24 -5.97 -15.34
C LEU A 36 -22.21 -7.09 -15.60
N THR A 37 -21.33 -6.92 -16.59
CA THR A 37 -20.26 -7.88 -16.85
C THR A 37 -19.25 -7.87 -15.71
N ILE A 38 -18.81 -6.69 -15.27
CA ILE A 38 -17.88 -6.52 -14.15
C ILE A 38 -18.53 -7.05 -12.87
N GLU A 39 -19.79 -6.67 -12.60
CA GLU A 39 -20.57 -7.11 -11.45
C GLU A 39 -20.77 -8.62 -11.40
N THR A 40 -20.99 -9.27 -12.55
CA THR A 40 -21.10 -10.73 -12.62
C THR A 40 -19.76 -11.40 -12.30
N GLN A 41 -18.64 -10.86 -12.78
CA GLN A 41 -17.31 -11.39 -12.47
C GLN A 41 -16.92 -11.13 -11.00
N ALA A 42 -17.38 -10.02 -10.42
CA ALA A 42 -17.13 -9.62 -9.04
C ALA A 42 -18.03 -10.34 -8.01
N ASP A 43 -18.97 -11.17 -8.45
CA ASP A 43 -20.00 -11.82 -7.64
C ASP A 43 -20.89 -10.84 -6.85
N GLY A 44 -21.09 -9.62 -7.36
CA GLY A 44 -21.82 -8.57 -6.64
C GLY A 44 -22.14 -7.35 -7.48
N LEU A 45 -23.22 -6.64 -7.10
CA LEU A 45 -23.65 -5.41 -7.76
C LEU A 45 -23.04 -4.18 -7.08
N LEU A 46 -22.88 -3.08 -7.83
CA LEU A 46 -22.68 -1.77 -7.23
C LEU A 46 -23.84 -1.41 -6.31
N SER A 47 -23.54 -0.63 -5.27
CA SER A 47 -24.59 -0.13 -4.39
C SER A 47 -25.57 0.74 -5.17
N ASN A 48 -26.87 0.44 -5.02
CA ASN A 48 -27.95 1.25 -5.57
C ASN A 48 -28.46 2.32 -4.59
N LEU A 49 -27.75 2.55 -3.48
CA LEU A 49 -28.10 3.59 -2.52
C LEU A 49 -27.99 4.96 -3.19
N PRO A 50 -28.90 5.90 -2.90
CA PRO A 50 -28.74 7.26 -3.36
C PRO A 50 -27.46 7.86 -2.76
N PRO A 51 -26.72 8.71 -3.51
CA PRO A 51 -25.59 9.44 -2.96
C PRO A 51 -26.00 10.27 -1.72
N PRO A 52 -25.09 10.48 -0.76
CA PRO A 52 -25.36 11.36 0.36
C PRO A 52 -25.65 12.80 -0.12
N PRO A 53 -26.38 13.63 0.65
CA PRO A 53 -26.75 14.97 0.23
C PRO A 53 -25.55 15.93 0.15
N THR A 54 -24.49 15.64 0.91
CA THR A 54 -23.27 16.45 1.00
C THR A 54 -22.07 15.54 1.18
N LEU A 55 -20.90 16.07 0.82
CA LEU A 55 -19.61 15.46 1.12
C LEU A 55 -18.63 16.60 1.44
N SER A 56 -17.89 16.48 2.53
CA SER A 56 -16.90 17.47 2.94
C SER A 56 -15.70 17.51 1.99
N ALA A 57 -14.90 18.57 2.07
CA ALA A 57 -13.64 18.65 1.31
C ALA A 57 -12.67 17.51 1.68
N ALA A 58 -12.60 17.14 2.96
CA ALA A 58 -11.82 15.99 3.41
C ALA A 58 -12.37 14.68 2.80
N GLY A 59 -13.70 14.55 2.72
CA GLY A 59 -14.34 13.41 2.08
C GLY A 59 -14.00 13.30 0.60
N ILE A 60 -13.95 14.42 -0.14
CA ILE A 60 -13.48 14.46 -1.53
C ILE A 60 -12.03 13.98 -1.62
N THR A 61 -11.14 14.49 -0.76
CA THR A 61 -9.73 14.06 -0.73
C THR A 61 -9.57 12.57 -0.41
N ASN A 62 -10.35 12.03 0.52
CA ASN A 62 -10.35 10.60 0.82
C ASN A 62 -10.74 9.79 -0.42
N PHE A 63 -11.81 10.17 -1.13
CA PHE A 63 -12.22 9.46 -2.34
C PHE A 63 -11.25 9.61 -3.50
N GLN A 64 -10.51 10.72 -3.59
CA GLN A 64 -9.41 10.86 -4.56
C GLN A 64 -8.30 9.85 -4.27
N LEU A 65 -7.89 9.69 -3.01
CA LEU A 65 -6.90 8.67 -2.65
C LEU A 65 -7.43 7.26 -2.89
N ILE A 66 -8.69 6.98 -2.53
CA ILE A 66 -9.32 5.67 -2.78
C ILE A 66 -9.31 5.38 -4.28
N ALA A 67 -9.90 6.25 -5.12
CA ALA A 67 -9.91 6.05 -6.57
C ALA A 67 -8.50 5.84 -7.15
N TYR A 68 -7.53 6.60 -6.66
CA TYR A 68 -6.13 6.47 -7.05
C TYR A 68 -5.53 5.10 -6.67
N ASN A 69 -5.82 4.61 -5.46
CA ASN A 69 -5.43 3.28 -5.00
C ASN A 69 -6.12 2.17 -5.80
N GLU A 70 -7.44 2.23 -5.97
CA GLU A 70 -8.19 1.17 -6.68
C GLU A 70 -7.71 1.04 -8.13
N HIS A 71 -7.36 2.15 -8.79
CA HIS A 71 -6.75 2.08 -10.13
C HIS A 71 -5.38 1.40 -10.13
N TYR A 72 -4.59 1.56 -9.07
CA TYR A 72 -3.34 0.82 -8.91
C TYR A 72 -3.60 -0.68 -8.73
N GLU A 73 -4.59 -1.06 -7.92
CA GLU A 73 -4.90 -2.47 -7.65
C GLU A 73 -5.45 -3.18 -8.89
N VAL A 74 -6.38 -2.55 -9.61
CA VAL A 74 -6.88 -3.08 -10.89
C VAL A 74 -5.71 -3.29 -11.87
N ALA A 75 -4.77 -2.35 -11.97
CA ALA A 75 -3.60 -2.49 -12.82
C ALA A 75 -2.69 -3.64 -12.36
N PHE A 76 -2.45 -3.76 -11.06
CA PHE A 76 -1.63 -4.80 -10.48
C PHE A 76 -2.21 -6.19 -10.75
N PHE A 77 -3.48 -6.41 -10.41
CA PHE A 77 -4.11 -7.71 -10.60
C PHE A 77 -4.28 -8.07 -12.08
N THR A 78 -4.51 -7.10 -12.96
CA THR A 78 -4.51 -7.37 -14.40
C THR A 78 -3.12 -7.81 -14.87
N SER A 79 -2.06 -7.11 -14.45
CA SER A 79 -0.68 -7.51 -14.78
C SER A 79 -0.32 -8.89 -14.23
N LEU A 80 -0.78 -9.23 -13.04
CA LEU A 80 -0.55 -10.54 -12.42
C LEU A 80 -1.26 -11.65 -13.21
N ILE A 81 -2.54 -11.45 -13.55
CA ILE A 81 -3.31 -12.41 -14.36
C ILE A 81 -2.65 -12.59 -15.73
N ASP A 82 -2.21 -11.51 -16.37
CA ASP A 82 -1.50 -11.56 -17.65
C ASP A 82 -0.20 -12.37 -17.52
N ASN A 83 0.59 -12.18 -16.46
CA ASN A 83 1.84 -12.92 -16.28
C ASN A 83 1.61 -14.42 -16.09
N ILE A 84 0.61 -14.80 -15.28
CA ILE A 84 0.25 -16.22 -15.07
C ILE A 84 -0.25 -16.83 -16.38
N THR A 85 -1.21 -16.19 -17.06
CA THR A 85 -1.87 -16.74 -18.25
C THR A 85 -0.98 -16.77 -19.49
N ASN A 86 0.01 -15.88 -19.57
CA ASN A 86 1.02 -15.91 -20.64
C ASN A 86 2.22 -16.81 -20.30
N HIS A 87 2.20 -17.50 -19.16
CA HIS A 87 3.28 -18.37 -18.68
C HIS A 87 4.64 -17.66 -18.69
N VAL A 88 4.69 -16.45 -18.14
CA VAL A 88 5.94 -15.74 -17.91
C VAL A 88 6.79 -16.56 -16.92
N ASP A 89 8.09 -16.68 -17.20
CA ASP A 89 9.01 -17.44 -16.34
C ASP A 89 8.88 -17.05 -14.85
N ASN A 90 8.78 -18.05 -13.97
CA ASN A 90 8.58 -17.95 -12.52
C ASN A 90 7.18 -17.46 -12.07
N TYR A 91 6.23 -17.30 -13.00
CA TYR A 91 4.82 -17.08 -12.67
C TYR A 91 3.97 -18.35 -12.75
N GLU A 92 4.59 -19.52 -12.97
CA GLU A 92 3.89 -20.79 -12.97
C GLU A 92 3.39 -21.13 -11.56
N TYR A 93 2.10 -21.43 -11.44
CA TYR A 93 1.53 -21.84 -10.16
C TYR A 93 1.77 -23.33 -9.92
N VAL A 94 2.57 -23.64 -8.90
CA VAL A 94 2.84 -25.02 -8.48
C VAL A 94 2.33 -25.21 -7.05
N SER A 95 1.06 -25.58 -6.91
CA SER A 95 0.49 -26.03 -5.63
C SER A 95 0.08 -27.48 -5.69
N VAL A 96 0.22 -28.19 -4.57
CA VAL A 96 -0.22 -29.58 -4.41
C VAL A 96 -1.74 -29.74 -4.38
N ASN A 97 -2.51 -28.66 -4.15
CA ASN A 97 -3.94 -28.73 -3.79
C ASN A 97 -4.89 -27.80 -4.58
N ARG A 98 -4.39 -26.98 -5.51
CA ARG A 98 -5.18 -26.03 -6.33
C ARG A 98 -4.63 -26.05 -7.75
N ASP A 99 -5.48 -26.01 -8.76
CA ASP A 99 -5.02 -25.85 -10.14
C ASP A 99 -4.84 -24.37 -10.50
N GLU A 100 -4.05 -24.09 -11.54
CA GLU A 100 -3.78 -22.72 -12.02
C GLU A 100 -5.08 -22.01 -12.43
N ALA A 101 -6.04 -22.73 -13.02
CA ALA A 101 -7.30 -22.16 -13.49
C ALA A 101 -8.15 -21.63 -12.33
N GLU A 102 -8.18 -22.32 -11.20
CA GLU A 102 -8.86 -21.89 -9.98
C GLU A 102 -8.25 -20.61 -9.42
N ILE A 103 -6.92 -20.50 -9.39
CA ILE A 103 -6.24 -19.27 -8.94
C ILE A 103 -6.50 -18.11 -9.88
N VAL A 104 -6.41 -18.34 -11.19
CA VAL A 104 -6.70 -17.31 -12.20
C VAL A 104 -8.15 -16.83 -12.08
N GLU A 105 -9.11 -17.72 -11.83
CA GLU A 105 -10.51 -17.33 -11.67
C GLU A 105 -10.73 -16.50 -10.40
N ILE A 106 -10.13 -16.90 -9.27
CA ILE A 106 -10.17 -16.10 -8.03
C ILE A 106 -9.57 -14.70 -8.28
N LEU A 107 -8.42 -14.61 -8.95
CA LEU A 107 -7.77 -13.33 -9.25
C LEU A 107 -8.61 -12.45 -10.19
N LYS A 108 -9.33 -13.04 -11.16
CA LYS A 108 -10.27 -12.28 -12.00
C LYS A 108 -11.43 -11.71 -11.19
N THR A 109 -11.97 -12.47 -10.23
CA THR A 109 -13.00 -11.99 -9.32
C THR A 109 -12.48 -10.85 -8.44
N VAL A 110 -11.28 -10.99 -7.87
CA VAL A 110 -10.58 -9.90 -7.14
C VAL A 110 -10.45 -8.66 -8.02
N LYS A 111 -9.88 -8.79 -9.21
CA LYS A 111 -9.69 -7.68 -10.15
C LYS A 111 -11.02 -6.97 -10.46
N ALA A 112 -12.11 -7.72 -10.65
CA ALA A 112 -13.43 -7.15 -10.88
C ALA A 112 -14.02 -6.45 -9.64
N GLN A 113 -13.75 -6.95 -8.43
CA GLN A 113 -14.12 -6.29 -7.18
C GLN A 113 -13.42 -4.93 -7.05
N GLU A 114 -12.12 -4.85 -7.35
CA GLU A 114 -11.39 -3.57 -7.36
C GLU A 114 -11.89 -2.59 -8.42
N GLU A 115 -12.37 -3.09 -9.56
CA GLU A 115 -13.03 -2.24 -10.55
C GLU A 115 -14.33 -1.64 -9.98
N LEU A 116 -15.12 -2.39 -9.23
CA LEU A 116 -16.32 -1.87 -8.59
C LEU A 116 -16.00 -0.87 -7.47
N HIS A 117 -14.92 -1.07 -6.72
CA HIS A 117 -14.43 -0.10 -5.74
C HIS A 117 -14.01 1.21 -6.42
N ALA A 118 -13.22 1.12 -7.49
CA ALA A 118 -12.80 2.27 -8.29
C ALA A 118 -14.01 3.02 -8.89
N LEU A 119 -14.99 2.29 -9.43
CA LEU A 119 -16.23 2.89 -9.96
C LEU A 119 -17.03 3.57 -8.85
N THR A 120 -17.09 2.99 -7.66
CA THR A 120 -17.76 3.61 -6.50
C THR A 120 -17.10 4.95 -6.13
N ALA A 121 -15.78 4.97 -6.03
CA ALA A 121 -15.03 6.18 -5.68
C ALA A 121 -15.14 7.26 -6.78
N THR A 122 -14.89 6.89 -8.04
CA THR A 122 -14.95 7.83 -9.18
C THR A 122 -16.36 8.36 -9.44
N ASN A 123 -17.41 7.54 -9.32
CA ASN A 123 -18.79 8.00 -9.43
C ASN A 123 -19.17 8.95 -8.30
N THR A 124 -18.67 8.73 -7.09
CA THR A 124 -18.86 9.64 -5.96
C THR A 124 -18.21 11.00 -6.25
N LEU A 125 -16.97 11.01 -6.71
CA LEU A 125 -16.27 12.26 -7.08
C LEU A 125 -16.99 13.01 -8.21
N LYS A 126 -17.44 12.29 -9.25
CA LYS A 126 -18.24 12.86 -10.35
C LYS A 126 -19.56 13.44 -9.84
N HIS A 127 -20.28 12.75 -8.96
CA HIS A 127 -21.55 13.21 -8.40
C HIS A 127 -21.40 14.57 -7.68
N PHE A 128 -20.33 14.72 -6.90
CA PHE A 128 -20.03 15.95 -6.17
C PHE A 128 -19.26 17.00 -6.99
N ASN A 129 -19.04 16.76 -8.30
CA ASN A 129 -18.27 17.64 -9.19
C ASN A 129 -16.89 17.99 -8.60
N ALA A 130 -16.18 16.98 -8.08
CA ALA A 130 -14.82 17.15 -7.59
C ALA A 130 -13.94 17.78 -8.68
N SER A 131 -13.00 18.64 -8.28
CA SER A 131 -12.08 19.31 -9.22
C SER A 131 -11.17 18.32 -9.95
N LEU A 132 -10.88 17.19 -9.32
CA LEU A 132 -10.13 16.08 -9.89
C LEU A 132 -10.86 14.77 -9.57
N VAL A 133 -11.09 13.98 -10.63
CA VAL A 133 -11.41 12.56 -10.57
C VAL A 133 -10.18 11.84 -11.09
N PRO A 134 -9.39 11.15 -10.24
CA PRO A 134 -8.20 10.43 -10.69
C PRO A 134 -8.57 9.40 -11.76
N GLU A 135 -7.81 9.37 -12.84
CA GLU A 135 -7.90 8.37 -13.90
C GLU A 135 -6.68 7.42 -13.78
N PRO A 136 -6.73 6.20 -14.35
CA PRO A 136 -5.60 5.26 -14.27
C PRO A 136 -4.27 5.85 -14.75
N CYS A 137 -3.21 5.58 -13.97
CA CYS A 137 -1.84 5.90 -14.33
C CYS A 137 -1.20 4.79 -15.17
N THR A 138 0.08 4.99 -15.49
CA THR A 138 0.99 3.93 -15.94
C THR A 138 1.86 3.49 -14.77
N TYR A 139 2.03 2.19 -14.60
CA TYR A 139 2.62 1.58 -13.40
C TYR A 139 3.86 0.76 -13.73
N LYS A 140 4.63 0.42 -12.69
CA LYS A 140 5.71 -0.56 -12.71
C LYS A 140 5.60 -1.39 -11.43
N PHE A 141 5.68 -2.72 -11.57
CA PHE A 141 5.61 -3.64 -10.44
C PHE A 141 6.95 -4.35 -10.27
N PRO A 142 7.60 -4.28 -9.10
CA PRO A 142 8.94 -4.80 -8.89
C PRO A 142 8.93 -6.32 -8.56
N THR A 143 8.16 -7.12 -9.29
CA THR A 143 7.95 -8.54 -8.99
C THR A 143 8.40 -9.42 -10.16
N THR A 144 9.18 -10.45 -9.86
CA THR A 144 9.77 -11.35 -10.87
C THR A 144 9.31 -12.79 -10.77
N SER A 145 8.48 -13.10 -9.76
CA SER A 145 7.84 -14.39 -9.59
C SER A 145 6.41 -14.26 -9.04
N LEU A 146 5.65 -15.34 -9.11
CA LEU A 146 4.31 -15.40 -8.53
C LEU A 146 4.33 -15.19 -7.00
N GLU A 147 5.29 -15.79 -6.29
CA GLU A 147 5.42 -15.64 -4.84
C GLU A 147 5.69 -14.17 -4.47
N GLU A 148 6.61 -13.50 -5.16
CA GLU A 148 6.88 -12.07 -4.95
C GLU A 148 5.66 -11.20 -5.28
N ALA A 149 4.90 -11.54 -6.33
CA ALA A 149 3.70 -10.80 -6.69
C ALA A 149 2.60 -10.95 -5.63
N ILE A 150 2.33 -12.16 -5.15
CA ILE A 150 1.35 -12.36 -4.08
C ILE A 150 1.83 -11.74 -2.76
N ASP A 151 3.13 -11.76 -2.46
CA ASP A 151 3.68 -11.09 -1.29
C ASP A 151 3.51 -9.57 -1.35
N LEU A 152 3.75 -8.98 -2.53
CA LEU A 152 3.47 -7.57 -2.78
C LEU A 152 1.97 -7.28 -2.64
N ALA A 153 1.10 -8.14 -3.19
CA ALA A 153 -0.35 -8.05 -3.04
C ALA A 153 -0.78 -8.00 -1.58
N SER A 154 -0.32 -8.96 -0.78
CA SER A 154 -0.60 -8.98 0.66
C SER A 154 -0.09 -7.73 1.37
N THR A 155 1.10 -7.24 0.99
CA THR A 155 1.72 -6.08 1.64
C THR A 155 0.99 -4.78 1.36
N PHE A 156 0.65 -4.49 0.11
CA PHE A 156 -0.12 -3.26 -0.18
C PHE A 156 -1.55 -3.37 0.32
N THR A 157 -2.18 -4.55 0.27
CA THR A 157 -3.54 -4.72 0.80
C THR A 157 -3.57 -4.46 2.32
N ASP A 158 -2.57 -4.93 3.09
CA ASP A 158 -2.46 -4.58 4.52
C ASP A 158 -2.37 -3.06 4.75
N LEU A 159 -1.63 -2.34 3.89
CA LEU A 159 -1.50 -0.89 3.96
C LEU A 159 -2.83 -0.18 3.62
N VAL A 160 -3.54 -0.67 2.61
CA VAL A 160 -4.83 -0.13 2.14
C VAL A 160 -5.91 -0.36 3.19
N LEU A 161 -6.01 -1.55 3.77
CA LEU A 161 -6.87 -1.84 4.91
C LEU A 161 -6.62 -0.85 6.07
N GLY A 162 -5.36 -0.52 6.36
CA GLY A 162 -4.99 0.50 7.33
C GLY A 162 -5.42 1.92 6.95
N THR A 163 -5.45 2.22 5.66
CA THR A 163 -5.78 3.55 5.11
C THR A 163 -7.28 3.77 4.99
N LEU A 164 -8.05 2.74 4.67
CA LEU A 164 -9.51 2.78 4.66
C LEU A 164 -10.10 2.94 6.07
N GLN A 165 -9.39 2.45 7.10
CA GLN A 165 -9.70 2.77 8.51
C GLN A 165 -9.57 4.28 8.77
N ASP A 166 -8.48 4.91 8.32
CA ASP A 166 -8.26 6.36 8.42
C ASP A 166 -9.30 7.16 7.62
N ALA A 167 -9.61 6.73 6.39
CA ALA A 167 -10.68 7.32 5.59
C ALA A 167 -12.03 7.26 6.31
N SER A 168 -12.39 6.11 6.88
CA SER A 168 -13.62 5.93 7.69
C SER A 168 -13.66 6.86 8.89
N GLN A 169 -12.55 6.99 9.60
CA GLN A 169 -12.41 7.90 10.74
C GLN A 169 -12.52 9.37 10.32
N SER A 170 -11.94 9.73 9.18
CA SER A 170 -12.00 11.06 8.56
C SER A 170 -13.44 11.42 8.15
N PHE A 171 -14.16 10.50 7.48
CA PHE A 171 -15.57 10.69 7.14
C PHE A 171 -16.42 10.94 8.40
N ALA A 172 -16.26 10.12 9.44
CA ALA A 172 -16.99 10.29 10.70
C ALA A 172 -16.69 11.64 11.38
N LYS A 173 -15.42 12.09 11.41
CA LYS A 173 -15.03 13.39 11.98
C LYS A 173 -15.62 14.58 11.23
N ASN A 174 -15.83 14.46 9.93
CA ASN A 174 -16.30 15.53 9.06
C ASN A 174 -17.83 15.53 8.83
N GLY A 175 -18.55 14.61 9.46
CA GLY A 175 -20.01 14.50 9.30
C GLY A 175 -20.44 13.87 7.98
N ASP A 176 -19.53 13.14 7.31
CA ASP A 176 -19.80 12.39 6.08
C ASP A 176 -20.20 10.95 6.43
N ASP A 177 -21.36 10.76 7.05
CA ASP A 177 -21.81 9.44 7.53
C ASP A 177 -22.14 8.46 6.37
N GLY A 178 -22.59 8.98 5.22
CA GLY A 178 -22.97 8.19 4.05
C GLY A 178 -21.91 7.18 3.59
N PRO A 179 -20.66 7.61 3.30
CA PRO A 179 -19.57 6.73 2.89
C PRO A 179 -19.15 5.68 3.92
N VAL A 180 -19.33 5.91 5.23
CA VAL A 180 -18.74 5.08 6.29
C VAL A 180 -19.11 3.61 6.16
N ARG A 181 -20.37 3.30 5.85
CA ARG A 181 -20.82 1.91 5.68
C ARG A 181 -20.23 1.26 4.43
N ALA A 182 -20.12 2.01 3.34
CA ALA A 182 -19.54 1.50 2.10
C ALA A 182 -18.07 1.15 2.32
N ILE A 183 -17.30 2.05 2.91
CA ILE A 183 -15.87 1.80 3.19
C ILE A 183 -15.67 0.67 4.19
N ALA A 184 -16.52 0.55 5.23
CA ALA A 184 -16.47 -0.59 6.13
C ALA A 184 -16.72 -1.94 5.41
N SER A 185 -17.55 -1.95 4.38
CA SER A 185 -17.77 -3.14 3.54
C SER A 185 -16.54 -3.48 2.70
N VAL A 186 -15.91 -2.46 2.10
CA VAL A 186 -14.67 -2.60 1.32
C VAL A 186 -13.55 -3.18 2.19
N ILE A 187 -13.34 -2.64 3.40
CA ILE A 187 -12.38 -3.19 4.38
C ILE A 187 -12.63 -4.67 4.67
N GLY A 188 -13.90 -5.06 4.83
CA GLY A 188 -14.25 -6.46 5.07
C GLY A 188 -13.90 -7.36 3.88
N GLN A 189 -14.21 -6.90 2.67
CA GLN A 189 -14.00 -7.62 1.44
C GLN A 189 -12.51 -7.75 1.10
N GLU A 190 -11.74 -6.66 1.11
CA GLU A 190 -10.28 -6.70 0.93
C GLU A 190 -9.58 -7.54 2.02
N GLY A 191 -10.15 -7.58 3.22
CA GLY A 191 -9.68 -8.46 4.29
C GLY A 191 -9.79 -9.95 3.94
N GLU A 192 -10.83 -10.36 3.20
CA GLU A 192 -10.99 -11.73 2.69
C GLU A 192 -9.93 -12.04 1.62
N GLN A 193 -9.67 -11.09 0.72
CA GLN A 193 -8.64 -11.21 -0.31
C GLN A 193 -7.24 -11.34 0.30
N ASN A 194 -6.89 -10.46 1.24
CA ASN A 194 -5.60 -10.54 1.92
C ASN A 194 -5.46 -11.85 2.72
N GLY A 195 -6.55 -12.32 3.33
CA GLY A 195 -6.59 -13.65 3.94
C GLY A 195 -6.24 -14.77 2.96
N PHE A 196 -6.75 -14.70 1.73
CA PHE A 196 -6.40 -15.62 0.66
C PHE A 196 -4.93 -15.50 0.24
N TYR A 197 -4.40 -14.30 0.01
CA TYR A 197 -2.98 -14.09 -0.34
C TYR A 197 -2.05 -14.67 0.72
N ARG A 198 -2.34 -14.41 1.98
CA ARG A 198 -1.60 -14.94 3.11
C ARG A 198 -1.68 -16.47 3.15
N PHE A 199 -2.86 -17.04 2.92
CA PHE A 199 -3.04 -18.49 2.89
C PHE A 199 -2.20 -19.17 1.80
N ILE A 200 -2.19 -18.64 0.57
CA ILE A 200 -1.41 -19.24 -0.52
C ILE A 200 0.11 -19.06 -0.32
N LEU A 201 0.53 -18.04 0.43
CA LEU A 201 1.91 -17.87 0.91
C LEU A 201 2.24 -18.72 2.15
N SER A 202 1.37 -19.66 2.54
CA SER A 202 1.53 -20.49 3.74
C SER A 202 1.68 -19.66 5.04
N ARG A 203 0.93 -18.56 5.13
CA ARG A 203 0.84 -17.69 6.32
C ARG A 203 -0.53 -17.82 6.95
N LYS A 204 -0.65 -17.39 8.22
CA LYS A 204 -1.95 -17.26 8.90
C LYS A 204 -2.83 -16.26 8.11
N PRO A 205 -4.06 -16.64 7.70
CA PRO A 205 -4.94 -15.76 6.92
C PRO A 205 -5.23 -14.44 7.65
N SER A 206 -5.59 -14.50 8.93
CA SER A 206 -5.74 -13.30 9.75
C SER A 206 -4.38 -12.89 10.31
N GLN A 207 -3.95 -11.67 10.00
CA GLN A 207 -2.64 -11.17 10.43
C GLN A 207 -2.60 -10.80 11.92
N LYS A 208 -3.60 -10.03 12.39
CA LYS A 208 -3.71 -9.50 13.77
C LYS A 208 -5.17 -9.32 14.20
N PRO A 209 -5.45 -9.25 15.52
CA PRO A 209 -6.79 -8.92 16.01
C PRO A 209 -7.23 -7.49 15.67
N PHE A 210 -6.27 -6.56 15.59
CA PHE A 210 -6.45 -5.20 15.12
C PHE A 210 -5.37 -4.93 14.07
N LEU A 211 -5.79 -4.71 12.83
CA LEU A 211 -4.87 -4.46 11.71
C LEU A 211 -4.13 -3.13 11.92
N THR A 212 -2.95 -3.03 11.32
CA THR A 212 -2.11 -1.83 11.42
C THR A 212 -2.81 -0.65 10.75
N THR A 213 -3.05 0.42 11.50
CA THR A 213 -3.56 1.66 10.93
C THR A 213 -2.49 2.33 10.08
N SER A 214 -2.91 3.00 9.01
CA SER A 214 -2.06 3.86 8.17
C SER A 214 -2.64 5.27 8.15
N THR A 215 -1.91 6.22 7.58
CA THR A 215 -2.44 7.55 7.26
C THR A 215 -2.53 7.72 5.75
N ALA A 216 -3.47 8.54 5.28
CA ALA A 216 -3.59 8.88 3.86
C ALA A 216 -2.24 9.29 3.22
N ALA A 217 -1.42 10.08 3.92
CA ALA A 217 -0.13 10.53 3.42
C ALA A 217 0.90 9.39 3.27
N PHE A 218 0.88 8.38 4.15
CA PHE A 218 1.78 7.24 4.05
C PHE A 218 1.39 6.32 2.90
N ALA A 219 0.11 6.02 2.74
CA ALA A 219 -0.35 5.24 1.60
C ALA A 219 -0.11 5.96 0.27
N PHE A 220 -0.43 7.26 0.20
CA PHE A 220 -0.19 8.04 -1.01
C PHE A 220 1.28 8.08 -1.40
N SER A 221 2.19 8.20 -0.42
CA SER A 221 3.64 8.14 -0.64
C SER A 221 4.13 6.76 -1.06
N ALA A 222 3.56 5.68 -0.49
CA ALA A 222 3.89 4.31 -0.91
C ALA A 222 3.54 4.06 -2.38
N LEU A 223 2.33 4.47 -2.79
CA LEU A 223 1.85 4.27 -4.15
C LEU A 223 2.74 4.94 -5.20
N GLN A 224 3.34 6.10 -4.89
CA GLN A 224 4.24 6.80 -5.82
C GLN A 224 5.42 5.94 -6.29
N GLN A 225 5.83 4.93 -5.51
CA GLN A 225 6.96 4.07 -5.86
C GLN A 225 6.68 3.19 -7.09
N PHE A 226 5.40 2.92 -7.37
CA PHE A 226 4.96 2.08 -8.47
C PHE A 226 4.51 2.88 -9.69
N ILE A 227 4.51 4.21 -9.63
CA ILE A 227 3.96 5.06 -10.68
C ILE A 227 5.07 5.45 -11.65
N VAL A 228 4.80 5.31 -12.93
CA VAL A 228 5.65 5.81 -14.02
C VAL A 228 5.17 7.19 -14.46
N SER A 229 3.86 7.35 -14.69
CA SER A 229 3.24 8.62 -15.11
C SER A 229 1.72 8.57 -14.94
N CYS A 230 1.08 9.72 -14.71
CA CYS A 230 -0.38 9.84 -14.65
C CYS A 230 -0.91 10.85 -15.68
N PRO A 231 -2.17 10.74 -16.13
CA PRO A 231 -2.78 11.68 -17.07
C PRO A 231 -3.22 13.01 -16.42
N PHE A 232 -2.94 13.20 -15.13
CA PHE A 232 -3.22 14.39 -14.33
C PHE A 232 -1.99 14.73 -13.48
N ASP A 233 -1.95 15.93 -12.90
CA ASP A 233 -0.88 16.32 -11.98
C ASP A 233 -1.13 15.70 -10.60
N ILE A 234 -0.19 14.89 -10.12
CA ILE A 234 -0.26 14.25 -8.78
C ILE A 234 -0.44 15.30 -7.68
N ALA A 235 0.08 16.52 -7.86
CA ALA A 235 -0.06 17.60 -6.90
C ALA A 235 -1.50 18.12 -6.74
N ASP A 236 -2.41 17.78 -7.65
CA ASP A 236 -3.84 18.13 -7.55
C ASP A 236 -4.60 17.26 -6.52
N ILE A 237 -4.01 16.17 -6.05
CA ILE A 237 -4.49 15.42 -4.88
C ILE A 237 -3.86 16.07 -3.64
N PRO A 238 -4.63 16.73 -2.75
CA PRO A 238 -4.10 17.56 -1.67
C PRO A 238 -3.65 16.72 -0.46
N ILE A 239 -2.78 15.74 -0.70
CA ILE A 239 -2.20 14.84 0.30
C ILE A 239 -0.67 14.96 0.22
N PRO A 240 0.03 15.17 1.34
CA PRO A 240 1.49 15.22 1.33
C PRO A 240 2.12 13.92 0.80
N VAL A 241 3.15 14.08 -0.04
CA VAL A 241 4.03 12.99 -0.48
C VAL A 241 5.36 13.12 0.24
N PHE A 242 5.81 12.04 0.86
CA PHE A 242 7.12 11.95 1.50
C PHE A 242 8.11 11.19 0.61
N PRO A 243 9.42 11.50 0.71
CA PRO A 243 10.46 10.60 0.22
C PRO A 243 10.31 9.20 0.81
N ALA A 244 10.66 8.17 0.04
CA ALA A 244 10.64 6.79 0.53
C ALA A 244 11.62 6.59 1.69
N LEU A 245 11.21 5.75 2.64
CA LEU A 245 12.08 5.24 3.70
C LEU A 245 12.37 3.76 3.39
N ASP A 246 13.54 3.48 2.82
CA ASP A 246 13.93 2.12 2.47
C ASP A 246 14.30 1.34 3.73
N VAL A 247 13.82 0.10 3.84
CA VAL A 247 14.23 -0.84 4.89
C VAL A 247 15.29 -1.76 4.31
N LEU A 248 16.56 -1.54 4.67
CA LEU A 248 17.71 -2.23 4.07
C LEU A 248 18.02 -3.56 4.75
N THR A 249 17.55 -3.74 5.98
CA THR A 249 17.72 -4.99 6.75
C THR A 249 16.42 -5.79 6.72
N PRO A 250 16.44 -7.06 6.27
CA PRO A 250 15.28 -7.94 6.42
C PRO A 250 14.89 -8.10 7.89
N ALA A 251 13.67 -7.72 8.25
CA ALA A 251 13.16 -7.86 9.60
C ALA A 251 12.80 -9.32 9.92
N GLY A 252 12.97 -9.72 11.18
CA GLY A 252 12.61 -11.04 11.68
C GLY A 252 11.83 -10.98 12.98
N PRO A 253 11.32 -12.13 13.49
CA PRO A 253 10.48 -12.18 14.67
C PRO A 253 11.29 -12.10 15.98
N LYS A 254 12.04 -11.00 16.15
CA LYS A 254 12.89 -10.72 17.31
C LYS A 254 13.26 -9.23 17.36
N ASP A 255 13.64 -8.78 18.54
CA ASP A 255 14.27 -7.46 18.69
C ASP A 255 15.58 -7.42 17.89
N MET A 256 15.73 -6.40 17.06
CA MET A 256 16.92 -6.20 16.24
C MET A 256 17.05 -4.75 15.79
N ASN A 257 18.25 -4.31 15.48
CA ASN A 257 18.42 -3.05 14.76
C ASN A 257 18.15 -3.30 13.27
N LEU A 258 17.35 -2.43 12.67
CA LEU A 258 17.14 -2.34 11.23
C LEU A 258 17.91 -1.14 10.69
N THR A 259 18.61 -1.35 9.59
CA THR A 259 19.21 -0.26 8.81
C THR A 259 18.17 0.28 7.82
N PHE A 260 18.08 1.60 7.73
CA PHE A 260 17.20 2.33 6.83
C PHE A 260 17.98 3.30 5.95
N SER A 261 17.41 3.70 4.82
CA SER A 261 17.85 4.86 4.06
C SER A 261 16.71 5.78 3.63
N ALA A 262 16.99 7.07 3.55
CA ALA A 262 16.07 8.06 2.97
C ALA A 262 16.85 9.12 2.19
N ASP A 263 16.39 9.46 0.99
CA ASP A 263 16.88 10.62 0.25
C ASP A 263 16.20 11.89 0.78
N LEU A 264 16.97 12.72 1.48
CA LEU A 264 16.50 13.95 2.09
C LEU A 264 16.96 15.20 1.32
N SER A 265 17.50 15.04 0.11
CA SER A 265 18.02 16.13 -0.71
C SER A 265 16.98 17.23 -1.00
N ALA A 266 15.72 16.85 -1.18
CA ALA A 266 14.61 17.77 -1.41
C ALA A 266 14.05 18.42 -0.12
N SER A 267 14.33 17.85 1.05
CA SER A 267 13.73 18.33 2.31
C SER A 267 14.27 19.70 2.74
N GLY A 268 15.52 20.01 2.38
CA GLY A 268 16.23 21.23 2.78
C GLY A 268 16.44 21.41 4.30
N GLN A 269 15.82 20.57 5.13
CA GLN A 269 15.79 20.70 6.59
C GLN A 269 17.01 20.04 7.25
N TYR A 270 17.51 18.95 6.67
CA TYR A 270 18.67 18.22 7.19
C TYR A 270 19.72 18.02 6.09
N SER A 271 20.98 18.08 6.48
CA SER A 271 22.13 17.88 5.59
C SER A 271 23.32 17.31 6.36
N GLN A 272 24.40 16.97 5.65
CA GLN A 272 25.63 16.46 6.24
C GLN A 272 26.16 17.38 7.36
N GLY A 273 26.37 16.81 8.55
CA GLY A 273 26.83 17.56 9.73
C GLY A 273 25.71 18.19 10.58
N SER A 274 24.44 18.04 10.19
CA SER A 274 23.30 18.43 11.03
C SER A 274 23.26 17.62 12.32
N ASP A 275 22.72 18.21 13.39
CA ASP A 275 22.37 17.49 14.60
C ASP A 275 21.16 16.58 14.33
N LEU A 276 21.32 15.28 14.58
CA LEU A 276 20.31 14.25 14.32
C LEU A 276 19.73 13.68 15.63
N SER A 277 20.09 14.24 16.79
CA SER A 277 19.65 13.73 18.11
C SER A 277 18.13 13.80 18.34
N GLY A 278 17.42 14.61 17.56
CA GLY A 278 15.95 14.71 17.56
C GLY A 278 15.25 13.86 16.50
N LEU A 279 15.95 12.93 15.83
CA LEU A 279 15.37 12.06 14.81
C LEU A 279 15.06 10.66 15.35
N PHE A 280 13.92 10.15 14.92
CA PHE A 280 13.39 8.85 15.33
C PHE A 280 12.91 8.06 14.11
N VAL A 281 13.03 6.73 14.17
CA VAL A 281 12.10 5.87 13.44
C VAL A 281 10.87 5.70 14.31
N THR A 282 9.72 6.12 13.79
CA THR A 282 8.44 5.93 14.45
C THR A 282 7.65 4.86 13.72
N TYR A 283 7.22 3.84 14.46
CA TYR A 283 6.46 2.68 13.96
C TYR A 283 4.97 2.79 14.27
N LEU A 284 4.14 2.46 13.29
CA LEU A 284 2.74 2.09 13.46
C LEU A 284 2.61 0.57 13.45
N VAL A 285 1.93 0.02 14.46
CA VAL A 285 1.69 -1.42 14.61
C VAL A 285 0.31 -1.64 15.21
N GLY A 286 -0.55 -2.39 14.50
CA GLY A 286 -1.95 -2.53 14.90
C GLY A 286 -2.62 -1.16 15.08
N GLN A 287 -3.41 -1.02 16.15
CA GLN A 287 -3.96 0.25 16.61
C GLN A 287 -3.30 0.75 17.90
N GLN A 288 -2.00 0.46 18.10
CA GLN A 288 -1.25 0.97 19.24
C GLN A 288 -0.88 2.46 19.05
N LEU A 289 -0.45 3.10 20.14
CA LEU A 289 0.20 4.41 20.04
C LEU A 289 1.50 4.27 19.21
N PRO A 290 1.88 5.28 18.41
CA PRO A 290 3.13 5.23 17.66
C PRO A 290 4.35 5.05 18.57
N ILE A 291 5.24 4.14 18.18
CA ILE A 291 6.44 3.78 18.95
C ILE A 291 7.64 4.47 18.30
N SER A 292 8.34 5.34 19.02
CA SER A 292 9.47 6.11 18.48
C SER A 292 10.81 5.62 19.05
N GLU A 293 11.68 5.13 18.18
CA GLU A 293 13.03 4.69 18.51
C GLU A 293 14.07 5.66 17.93
N PRO A 294 15.04 6.14 18.72
CA PRO A 294 16.02 7.11 18.23
C PRO A 294 16.91 6.49 17.16
N ILE A 295 17.27 7.29 16.14
CA ILE A 295 18.22 6.81 15.13
C ILE A 295 19.65 6.76 15.68
N THR A 296 20.44 5.82 15.17
CA THR A 296 21.85 5.63 15.53
C THR A 296 22.67 5.35 14.27
N ASN A 297 24.00 5.39 14.39
CA ASN A 297 24.93 5.08 13.28
C ASN A 297 24.67 5.84 11.97
N ALA A 298 24.17 7.07 12.07
CA ALA A 298 23.78 7.88 10.93
C ALA A 298 24.97 8.31 10.07
N THR A 299 24.86 8.10 8.76
CA THR A 299 25.85 8.48 7.75
C THR A 299 25.17 9.14 6.56
N TRP A 300 25.88 10.08 5.93
CA TRP A 300 25.40 10.81 4.76
C TRP A 300 26.24 10.48 3.53
N TYR A 301 25.58 10.17 2.42
CA TYR A 301 26.20 10.07 1.11
C TYR A 301 25.30 10.65 0.03
N GLY A 302 25.71 11.75 -0.60
CA GLY A 302 24.99 12.31 -1.74
C GLY A 302 23.53 12.73 -1.48
N GLY A 303 23.21 13.21 -0.26
CA GLY A 303 21.83 13.57 0.13
C GLY A 303 21.02 12.41 0.72
N ILE A 304 21.56 11.20 0.67
CA ILE A 304 20.97 10.01 1.28
C ILE A 304 21.49 9.89 2.71
N LEU A 305 20.55 9.80 3.66
CA LEU A 305 20.81 9.52 5.06
C LEU A 305 20.60 8.01 5.29
N THR A 306 21.63 7.31 5.74
CA THR A 306 21.58 5.88 6.14
C THR A 306 21.84 5.76 7.63
N PHE A 307 21.00 5.01 8.34
CA PHE A 307 21.01 4.96 9.81
C PHE A 307 20.36 3.68 10.32
N ASP A 308 20.58 3.36 11.59
CA ASP A 308 19.97 2.23 12.28
C ASP A 308 18.93 2.71 13.29
N ALA A 309 17.88 1.92 13.52
CA ALA A 309 16.99 2.07 14.67
C ALA A 309 16.58 0.70 15.21
N LEU A 310 16.27 0.65 16.51
CA LEU A 310 15.74 -0.56 17.14
C LEU A 310 14.36 -0.86 16.54
N PHE A 311 14.13 -2.12 16.18
CA PHE A 311 12.81 -2.68 15.90
C PHE A 311 12.38 -3.49 17.14
N PRO A 312 11.54 -2.92 18.02
CA PRO A 312 11.22 -3.47 19.33
C PRO A 312 10.11 -4.53 19.24
N PHE A 313 10.39 -5.60 18.51
CA PHE A 313 9.43 -6.65 18.14
C PHE A 313 8.75 -7.32 19.33
N THR A 314 9.50 -7.71 20.37
CA THR A 314 9.00 -8.59 21.44
C THR A 314 8.01 -7.86 22.36
N ASP A 315 8.35 -6.64 22.80
CA ASP A 315 7.49 -5.88 23.72
C ASP A 315 6.22 -5.36 23.03
N ASN A 316 6.24 -5.23 21.70
CA ASN A 316 5.14 -4.65 20.90
C ASN A 316 4.40 -5.66 20.00
N VAL A 317 4.80 -6.93 20.00
CA VAL A 317 4.17 -8.02 19.22
C VAL A 317 4.02 -7.61 17.74
N MET A 318 5.17 -7.38 17.10
CA MET A 318 5.26 -6.77 15.77
C MET A 318 5.25 -7.78 14.61
N GLU A 319 4.54 -8.90 14.74
CA GLU A 319 4.22 -9.79 13.60
C GLU A 319 3.46 -9.02 12.51
N GLY A 320 3.40 -9.51 11.27
CA GLY A 320 2.67 -8.86 10.19
C GLY A 320 3.21 -7.48 9.79
N LEU A 321 2.31 -6.59 9.35
CA LEU A 321 2.65 -5.25 8.90
C LEU A 321 3.04 -4.35 10.08
N SER A 322 4.21 -3.73 9.97
CA SER A 322 4.58 -2.52 10.68
C SER A 322 4.92 -1.42 9.66
N ILE A 323 4.50 -0.19 9.91
CA ILE A 323 4.79 0.95 9.04
C ILE A 323 5.77 1.87 9.75
N ALA A 324 6.95 2.07 9.18
CA ALA A 324 7.99 2.94 9.71
C ALA A 324 7.96 4.32 9.01
N ALA A 325 8.28 5.37 9.76
CA ALA A 325 8.52 6.71 9.25
C ALA A 325 9.74 7.33 9.94
N LEU A 326 10.58 8.03 9.18
CA LEU A 326 11.62 8.89 9.75
C LEU A 326 10.94 10.19 10.18
N THR A 327 11.05 10.51 11.47
CA THR A 327 10.32 11.61 12.10
C THR A 327 11.25 12.52 12.90
N ASN A 328 10.89 13.80 13.03
CA ASN A 328 11.63 14.80 13.81
C ASN A 328 10.98 15.13 15.18
N ALA A 329 10.05 14.29 15.60
CA ALA A 329 9.38 14.32 16.89
C ALA A 329 9.11 12.87 17.35
N SER A 330 8.72 12.72 18.62
CA SER A 330 8.37 11.43 19.22
C SER A 330 7.15 11.54 20.13
N ASN A 331 6.70 10.42 20.71
CA ASN A 331 5.55 10.35 21.63
C ASN A 331 4.26 10.91 21.04
N PHE A 332 3.96 10.54 19.79
CA PHE A 332 2.75 10.95 19.10
C PHE A 332 1.49 10.44 19.81
N ALA A 333 0.44 11.27 19.83
CA ALA A 333 -0.83 10.90 20.47
C ALA A 333 -1.63 9.86 19.68
N ASN A 334 -1.38 9.75 18.37
CA ASN A 334 -2.02 8.82 17.43
C ASN A 334 -1.30 8.90 16.06
N ALA A 335 -1.72 8.05 15.11
CA ALA A 335 -1.18 8.03 13.75
C ALA A 335 -1.36 9.36 13.01
N ASP A 336 -2.52 10.03 13.13
CA ASP A 336 -2.84 11.31 12.45
C ASP A 336 -1.84 12.44 12.79
N ALA A 337 -1.16 12.37 13.93
CA ALA A 337 -0.18 13.37 14.35
C ALA A 337 1.21 13.19 13.68
N MET A 338 1.48 12.03 13.08
CA MET A 338 2.79 11.72 12.51
C MET A 338 3.12 12.53 11.25
N PRO A 339 2.24 12.65 10.22
CA PRO A 339 2.60 13.28 8.95
C PRO A 339 3.20 14.68 9.08
N ALA A 340 2.74 15.49 10.03
CA ALA A 340 3.28 16.84 10.24
C ALA A 340 4.75 16.88 10.70
N ASN A 341 5.29 15.75 11.18
CA ASN A 341 6.66 15.61 11.69
C ASN A 341 7.45 14.56 10.91
N THR A 342 6.93 14.08 9.77
CA THR A 342 7.57 13.06 8.93
C THR A 342 8.53 13.70 7.92
N LEU A 343 9.72 13.11 7.80
CA LEU A 343 10.74 13.47 6.83
C LEU A 343 10.81 12.49 5.66
N ALA A 344 10.57 11.20 5.91
CA ALA A 344 10.50 10.15 4.90
C ALA A 344 9.60 9.01 5.38
N ALA A 345 8.74 8.51 4.49
CA ALA A 345 7.78 7.45 4.77
C ALA A 345 7.13 6.92 3.48
N PRO A 346 6.48 5.75 3.53
CA PRO A 346 6.63 4.74 4.58
C PRO A 346 7.77 3.77 4.28
N GLY A 347 8.35 3.21 5.34
CA GLY A 347 9.07 1.94 5.28
C GLY A 347 8.12 0.83 5.68
N LEU A 348 7.74 -0.03 4.74
CA LEU A 348 6.83 -1.14 4.99
C LEU A 348 7.63 -2.36 5.45
N ILE A 349 7.26 -2.91 6.61
CA ILE A 349 7.94 -4.05 7.22
C ILE A 349 6.91 -5.17 7.42
N GLN A 350 7.18 -6.35 6.84
CA GLN A 350 6.36 -7.54 7.01
C GLN A 350 7.15 -8.60 7.77
N VAL A 351 6.75 -8.91 9.00
CA VAL A 351 7.37 -9.99 9.78
C VAL A 351 6.45 -11.21 9.79
N GLN A 352 6.91 -12.33 9.25
CA GLN A 352 6.12 -13.56 9.25
C GLN A 352 6.50 -14.46 10.43
N ASP A 353 5.48 -15.04 11.05
CA ASP A 353 5.66 -16.12 12.01
C ASP A 353 5.90 -17.43 11.25
N MET A 354 7.16 -17.85 11.15
CA MET A 354 7.56 -19.10 10.50
C MET A 354 7.24 -20.35 11.35
N SER A 355 6.68 -20.20 12.56
CA SER A 355 6.46 -21.32 13.48
C SER A 355 5.12 -22.04 13.32
N ALA A 356 4.26 -21.60 12.40
CA ALA A 356 2.94 -22.16 12.21
C ALA A 356 2.57 -22.24 10.73
N LEU A 357 3.00 -23.33 10.07
CA LEU A 357 2.22 -24.17 9.14
C LEU A 357 3.03 -25.40 8.72
#